data_AF-A0A0H5PVV9-F1
#
_entry.id   AF-A0A0H5PVV9-F1
#
_cell.length_a   1.000
_cell.length_b   1.000
_cell.length_c   1.000
_cell.angle_alpha   90.00
_cell.angle_beta   90.00
_cell.angle_gamma   90.00
#
_symmetry.space_group_name_H-M   'P 1'
#
loop_
_entity.id
_entity.type
_entity.pdbx_description
1 polymer ?
#
loop_
_entity_poly.entity_id
_entity_poly.type
_entity_poly.pdbx_seq_one_letter_code
_entity_poly.pdbx_strand_id
1 'polypeptide(L)'
;MNKNMFFRTMSMGAVAMLLMTACNNSTPKMDEQPAKKATETADGMKIAYVEVDSLMSQYNFCKDFSLVLQKKSNNARNTLNAKGQQLQAAVNNFQHKLNNNGFTSREQAANVQAAIQRQQEDLQELQNRLAAELDSETAKYNEALRDSLQSFLKIYNKTKKYDLILSKAGDNLLFADKKYDITNDVINGLNKRYKPMKKDKEK
;
A
#
# COMPACT_ATOMS: atom_id res chain seq x y z
N MET A 1 -15.02 -37.87 -22.09
CA MET A 1 -16.02 -38.95 -21.83
C MET A 1 -15.47 -39.75 -20.66
N ASN A 2 -16.07 -39.82 -19.48
CA ASN A 2 -17.42 -40.30 -19.20
C ASN A 2 -18.07 -39.61 -17.99
N LYS A 3 -19.36 -39.28 -18.17
CA LYS A 3 -20.38 -39.08 -17.13
C LYS A 3 -20.68 -40.42 -16.47
N ASN A 4 -21.24 -40.42 -15.25
CA ASN A 4 -22.59 -40.95 -15.07
C ASN A 4 -23.24 -40.54 -13.74
N MET A 5 -24.43 -39.98 -13.93
CA MET A 5 -25.52 -39.72 -13.00
C MET A 5 -26.47 -40.94 -13.07
N PHE A 6 -27.24 -41.20 -12.01
CA PHE A 6 -28.69 -41.53 -12.02
C PHE A 6 -29.14 -42.49 -10.89
N PHE A 7 -30.01 -41.95 -10.03
CA PHE A 7 -31.33 -42.46 -9.57
C PHE A 7 -31.47 -43.88 -8.98
N ARG A 8 -32.19 -43.96 -7.85
CA ARG A 8 -33.51 -44.65 -7.79
C ARG A 8 -34.29 -44.37 -6.50
N THR A 9 -35.55 -43.98 -6.72
CA THR A 9 -36.69 -43.83 -5.82
C THR A 9 -37.45 -45.15 -5.66
N MET A 10 -38.04 -45.41 -4.47
CA MET A 10 -39.25 -46.25 -4.22
C MET A 10 -39.66 -46.10 -2.74
N SER A 11 -40.72 -45.36 -2.35
CA SER A 11 -42.15 -45.76 -2.17
C SER A 11 -42.33 -46.96 -1.23
N MET A 12 -43.31 -47.09 -0.32
CA MET A 12 -44.36 -46.29 0.32
C MET A 12 -45.01 -47.26 1.35
N GLY A 13 -45.35 -46.84 2.57
CA GLY A 13 -46.07 -47.69 3.53
C GLY A 13 -46.60 -46.89 4.71
N ALA A 14 -47.92 -46.67 4.75
CA ALA A 14 -48.61 -45.75 5.64
C ALA A 14 -49.00 -46.38 7.00
N VAL A 15 -48.97 -45.57 8.06
CA VAL A 15 -49.86 -45.72 9.22
C VAL A 15 -50.34 -44.32 9.63
N ALA A 16 -51.64 -44.12 9.61
CA ALA A 16 -52.32 -42.94 10.13
C ALA A 16 -52.96 -43.25 11.48
N MET A 17 -52.79 -42.38 12.47
CA MET A 17 -53.85 -41.68 13.23
C MET A 17 -53.33 -41.13 14.57
N LEU A 18 -53.55 -39.81 14.76
CA LEU A 18 -54.07 -39.09 15.95
C LEU A 18 -53.41 -39.34 17.32
N LEU A 19 -53.11 -38.40 18.22
CA LEU A 19 -53.31 -36.95 18.34
C LEU A 19 -52.50 -36.47 19.57
N MET A 20 -52.07 -35.21 19.52
CA MET A 20 -51.81 -34.27 20.63
C MET A 20 -50.60 -34.39 21.57
N THR A 21 -49.85 -33.27 21.51
CA THR A 21 -49.32 -32.44 22.60
C THR A 21 -47.92 -32.69 23.18
N ALA A 22 -47.10 -31.64 22.99
CA ALA A 22 -46.03 -31.14 23.85
C ALA A 22 -44.72 -31.94 23.91
N CYS A 23 -43.69 -31.47 23.19
CA CYS A 23 -42.62 -30.65 23.80
C CYS A 23 -41.40 -30.51 22.86
N ASN A 24 -41.01 -29.25 22.68
CA ASN A 24 -39.65 -28.74 22.52
C ASN A 24 -38.85 -29.09 21.24
N ASN A 25 -38.99 -28.24 20.22
CA ASN A 25 -38.03 -28.12 19.12
C ASN A 25 -37.64 -26.65 18.95
N SER A 26 -36.47 -26.28 19.49
CA SER A 26 -35.91 -24.93 19.35
C SER A 26 -35.13 -24.82 18.04
N THR A 27 -35.83 -24.56 16.94
CA THR A 27 -35.22 -23.88 15.79
C THR A 27 -35.03 -22.40 16.16
N PRO A 28 -33.84 -21.80 16.00
CA PRO A 28 -33.65 -20.39 16.26
C PRO A 28 -34.39 -19.61 15.17
N LYS A 29 -35.61 -19.19 15.46
CA LYS A 29 -36.25 -18.10 14.75
C LYS A 29 -35.51 -16.84 15.20
N MET A 30 -34.85 -16.17 14.26
CA MET A 30 -34.46 -14.77 14.49
C MET A 30 -35.78 -14.02 14.68
N ASP A 31 -36.07 -13.64 15.93
CA ASP A 31 -37.18 -12.75 16.21
C ASP A 31 -36.94 -11.44 15.44
N GLU A 32 -37.81 -11.15 14.48
CA GLU A 32 -38.03 -9.79 14.00
C GLU A 32 -38.64 -8.99 15.16
N GLN A 33 -37.79 -8.56 16.09
CA GLN A 33 -38.14 -7.50 17.00
C GLN A 33 -38.37 -6.24 16.15
N PRO A 34 -39.51 -5.55 16.28
CA PRO A 34 -39.69 -4.27 15.63
C PRO A 34 -38.58 -3.36 16.15
N ALA A 35 -37.68 -2.96 15.27
CA ALA A 35 -36.71 -1.93 15.58
C ALA A 35 -37.50 -0.74 16.15
N LYS A 36 -37.26 -0.39 17.42
CA LYS A 36 -37.76 0.86 17.99
C LYS A 36 -37.41 1.93 16.97
N LYS A 37 -38.44 2.55 16.37
CA LYS A 37 -38.25 3.71 15.50
C LYS A 37 -37.45 4.72 16.32
N ALA A 38 -36.17 4.83 16.01
CA ALA A 38 -35.36 5.93 16.47
C ALA A 38 -36.09 7.18 15.99
N THR A 39 -36.37 8.06 16.93
CA THR A 39 -36.96 9.37 16.69
C THR A 39 -36.17 10.03 15.57
N GLU A 40 -36.81 10.26 14.42
CA GLU A 40 -36.26 11.02 13.32
C GLU A 40 -36.00 12.45 13.81
N THR A 41 -34.79 12.70 14.31
CA THR A 41 -34.20 14.02 14.16
C THR A 41 -33.89 14.17 12.67
N ALA A 42 -34.73 14.95 12.00
CA ALA A 42 -34.57 15.35 10.61
C ALA A 42 -33.33 16.25 10.44
N ASP A 43 -32.15 15.62 10.46
CA ASP A 43 -31.07 15.81 9.49
C ASP A 43 -30.16 14.57 9.66
N GLY A 44 -30.25 13.62 8.74
CA GLY A 44 -29.49 12.37 8.84
C GLY A 44 -27.98 12.64 8.74
N MET A 45 -27.17 11.90 9.49
CA MET A 45 -25.70 12.01 9.44
C MET A 45 -25.21 11.99 7.98
N LYS A 46 -24.50 13.04 7.57
CA LYS A 46 -24.02 13.19 6.20
C LYS A 46 -22.62 12.57 6.07
N ILE A 47 -22.57 11.40 5.44
CA ILE A 47 -21.35 10.61 5.26
C ILE A 47 -20.84 10.76 3.82
N ALA A 48 -19.53 10.73 3.63
CA ALA A 48 -18.88 10.58 2.33
C ALA A 48 -17.66 9.67 2.40
N TYR A 49 -17.15 9.24 1.25
CA TYR A 49 -15.87 8.57 1.14
C TYR A 49 -15.00 9.12 0.01
N VAL A 50 -13.70 8.87 0.14
CA VAL A 50 -12.68 9.17 -0.87
C VAL A 50 -11.87 7.91 -1.15
N GLU A 51 -11.75 7.54 -2.42
CA GLU A 51 -10.94 6.42 -2.89
C GLU A 51 -9.46 6.80 -2.89
N VAL A 52 -8.66 6.12 -2.05
CA VAL A 52 -7.23 6.41 -1.90
C VAL A 52 -6.45 6.06 -3.16
N ASP A 53 -6.79 4.98 -3.86
CA ASP A 53 -6.12 4.58 -5.11
C ASP A 53 -6.30 5.62 -6.22
N SER A 54 -7.48 6.24 -6.28
CA SER A 54 -7.76 7.34 -7.21
C SER A 54 -6.99 8.60 -6.84
N LEU A 55 -6.89 8.93 -5.55
CA LEU A 55 -6.02 10.03 -5.09
C LEU A 55 -4.58 9.79 -5.53
N MET A 56 -4.01 8.61 -5.26
CA MET A 56 -2.63 8.28 -5.59
C MET A 56 -2.34 8.36 -7.09
N SER A 57 -3.29 7.94 -7.93
CA SER A 57 -3.12 7.90 -9.39
C SER A 57 -3.48 9.20 -10.12
N GLN A 58 -4.26 10.10 -9.52
CA GLN A 58 -4.78 11.30 -10.20
C GLN A 58 -4.40 12.63 -9.54
N TYR A 59 -4.00 12.63 -8.27
CA TYR A 59 -3.48 13.82 -7.61
C TYR A 59 -2.06 14.11 -8.11
N ASN A 60 -1.84 15.30 -8.69
CA ASN A 60 -0.57 15.70 -9.29
C ASN A 60 0.60 15.67 -8.30
N PHE A 61 0.37 15.99 -7.03
CA PHE A 61 1.39 15.82 -5.99
C PHE A 61 1.87 14.37 -5.86
N CYS A 62 0.94 13.41 -5.83
CA CYS A 62 1.25 11.97 -5.75
C CYS A 62 2.03 11.50 -6.99
N LYS A 63 1.64 11.99 -8.18
CA LYS A 63 2.34 11.69 -9.43
C LYS A 63 3.77 12.22 -9.43
N ASP A 64 3.95 13.49 -9.09
CA ASP A 64 5.27 14.14 -9.07
C ASP A 64 6.17 13.47 -8.03
N PHE A 65 5.65 13.16 -6.84
CA PHE A 65 6.43 12.46 -5.82
C PHE A 65 6.81 11.04 -6.25
N SER A 66 5.89 10.29 -6.88
CA SER A 66 6.18 8.95 -7.39
C SER A 66 7.37 8.97 -8.37
N LEU A 67 7.45 9.98 -9.22
CA LEU A 67 8.59 10.19 -10.13
C LEU A 67 9.89 10.49 -9.37
N VAL A 68 9.84 11.31 -8.33
CA VAL A 68 11.01 11.62 -7.48
C VAL A 68 11.51 10.35 -6.80
N LEU A 69 10.62 9.58 -6.17
CA LEU A 69 10.99 8.35 -5.47
C LEU A 69 11.54 7.30 -6.44
N GLN A 70 10.96 7.16 -7.63
CA GLN A 70 11.47 6.29 -8.69
C GLN A 70 12.87 6.72 -9.15
N LYS A 71 13.12 8.02 -9.36
CA LYS A 71 14.45 8.55 -9.73
C LYS A 71 15.48 8.24 -8.63
N LYS A 72 15.14 8.49 -7.36
CA LYS A 72 16.01 8.18 -6.21
C LYS A 72 16.29 6.68 -6.09
N SER A 73 15.28 5.84 -6.18
CA SER A 73 15.43 4.38 -6.12
C SER A 73 16.31 3.83 -7.24
N ASN A 74 16.12 4.31 -8.47
CA ASN A 74 16.96 3.93 -9.60
C ASN A 74 18.41 4.39 -9.43
N ASN A 75 18.62 5.62 -8.96
CA ASN A 75 19.97 6.13 -8.67
C ASN A 75 20.66 5.32 -7.56
N ALA A 76 19.94 4.97 -6.49
CA ALA A 76 20.44 4.11 -5.42
C ALA A 76 20.87 2.74 -5.97
N ARG A 77 19.99 2.09 -6.75
CA ARG A 77 20.30 0.80 -7.39
C ARG A 77 21.53 0.88 -8.30
N ASN A 78 21.61 1.91 -9.15
CA ASN A 78 22.73 2.10 -10.06
C ASN A 78 24.05 2.32 -9.31
N THR A 79 24.01 3.13 -8.24
CA THR A 79 25.19 3.40 -7.41
C THR A 79 25.69 2.14 -6.72
N LEU A 80 24.78 1.37 -6.09
CA LEU A 80 25.11 0.11 -5.43
C LEU A 80 25.65 -0.92 -6.42
N ASN A 81 25.04 -1.05 -7.60
CA ASN A 81 25.51 -1.95 -8.64
C ASN A 81 26.92 -1.58 -9.13
N ALA A 82 27.17 -0.29 -9.38
CA ALA A 82 28.49 0.18 -9.81
C ALA A 82 29.57 -0.10 -8.76
N LYS A 83 29.27 0.16 -7.48
CA LYS A 83 30.19 -0.13 -6.36
C LYS A 83 30.41 -1.64 -6.18
N GLY A 84 29.36 -2.45 -6.31
CA GLY A 84 29.46 -3.90 -6.26
C GLY A 84 30.33 -4.47 -7.39
N GLN A 85 30.18 -3.95 -8.61
CA GLN A 85 31.04 -4.34 -9.75
C GLN A 85 32.51 -3.95 -9.53
N GLN A 86 32.76 -2.74 -8.98
CA GLN A 86 34.10 -2.29 -8.63
C GLN A 86 34.76 -3.20 -7.58
N LEU A 87 34.01 -3.55 -6.53
CA LEU A 87 34.48 -4.47 -5.49
C LEU A 87 34.76 -5.87 -6.06
N GLN A 88 33.85 -6.42 -6.86
CA GLN A 88 34.05 -7.73 -7.49
C GLN A 88 35.28 -7.73 -8.40
N ALA A 89 35.49 -6.67 -9.17
CA ALA A 89 36.69 -6.52 -10.01
C ALA A 89 37.96 -6.43 -9.15
N ALA A 90 37.94 -5.71 -8.02
CA ALA A 90 39.07 -5.62 -7.11
C ALA A 90 39.43 -7.00 -6.51
N VAL A 91 38.43 -7.75 -6.07
CA VAL A 91 38.60 -9.13 -5.55
C VAL A 91 39.18 -10.06 -6.61
N ASN A 92 38.62 -10.05 -7.83
CA ASN A 92 39.10 -10.89 -8.92
C ASN A 92 40.55 -10.55 -9.30
N ASN A 93 40.89 -9.26 -9.37
CA ASN A 93 42.25 -8.80 -9.66
C ASN A 93 43.22 -9.20 -8.54
N PHE A 94 42.81 -9.10 -7.28
CA PHE A 94 43.61 -9.54 -6.13
C PHE A 94 43.90 -11.04 -6.20
N GLN A 95 42.88 -11.87 -6.43
CA GLN A 95 43.03 -13.32 -6.56
C GLN A 95 43.92 -13.71 -7.74
N HIS A 96 43.73 -13.07 -8.89
CA HIS A 96 44.56 -13.31 -10.08
C HIS A 96 46.04 -12.97 -9.80
N LYS A 97 46.32 -11.83 -9.14
CA LYS A 97 47.68 -11.47 -8.76
C LYS A 97 48.28 -12.42 -7.74
N LEU A 98 47.50 -12.95 -6.79
CA LEU A 98 47.99 -13.97 -5.85
C LEU A 98 48.42 -15.24 -6.58
N ASN A 99 47.60 -15.74 -7.50
CA ASN A 99 47.89 -16.97 -8.23
C ASN A 99 49.10 -16.86 -9.16
N ASN A 100 49.39 -15.66 -9.66
CA ASN A 100 50.43 -15.42 -10.65
C ASN A 100 51.70 -14.76 -10.06
N ASN A 101 51.89 -14.79 -8.74
CA ASN A 101 53.00 -14.12 -8.04
C ASN A 101 53.14 -12.62 -8.42
N GLY A 102 52.01 -11.96 -8.68
CA GLY A 102 51.94 -10.56 -9.16
C GLY A 102 52.10 -9.51 -8.07
N PHE A 103 52.40 -9.91 -6.83
CA PHE A 103 52.71 -9.01 -5.72
C PHE A 103 54.21 -9.00 -5.45
N THR A 104 54.80 -7.81 -5.30
CA THR A 104 56.24 -7.65 -5.06
C THR A 104 56.62 -7.87 -3.60
N SER A 105 55.66 -7.76 -2.68
CA SER A 105 55.86 -8.02 -1.26
C SER A 105 54.57 -8.49 -0.56
N ARG A 106 54.73 -9.12 0.60
CA ARG A 106 53.60 -9.51 1.48
C ARG A 106 52.84 -8.29 1.99
N GLU A 107 53.55 -7.20 2.26
CA GLU A 107 52.95 -5.93 2.69
C GLU A 107 52.04 -5.35 1.62
N GLN A 108 52.45 -5.39 0.34
CA GLN A 108 51.62 -4.93 -0.77
C GLN A 108 50.32 -5.73 -0.86
N ALA A 109 50.39 -7.05 -0.73
CA ALA A 109 49.21 -7.90 -0.72
C ALA A 109 48.28 -7.58 0.46
N ALA A 110 48.83 -7.39 1.67
CA ALA A 110 48.07 -7.03 2.86
C ALA A 110 47.35 -5.68 2.71
N ASN A 111 48.00 -4.68 2.12
CA ASN A 111 47.40 -3.37 1.87
C ASN A 111 46.22 -3.43 0.89
N VAL A 112 46.33 -4.22 -0.19
CA VAL A 112 45.22 -4.41 -1.13
C VAL A 112 44.07 -5.17 -0.49
N GLN A 113 44.37 -6.22 0.31
CA GLN A 113 43.35 -6.94 1.06
C GLN A 113 42.59 -6.01 2.03
N ALA A 114 43.31 -5.18 2.77
CA ALA A 114 42.70 -4.20 3.67
C ALA A 114 41.84 -3.17 2.92
N ALA A 115 42.25 -2.74 1.72
CA ALA A 115 41.46 -1.85 0.88
C ALA A 115 40.15 -2.51 0.40
N ILE A 116 40.21 -3.79 -0.01
CA ILE A 116 39.01 -4.57 -0.39
C ILE A 116 38.05 -4.71 0.79
N GLN A 117 38.56 -5.00 1.99
CA GLN A 117 37.75 -5.09 3.20
C GLN A 117 37.03 -3.77 3.50
N ARG A 118 37.73 -2.64 3.44
CA ARG A 118 37.11 -1.31 3.60
C ARG A 118 36.05 -1.03 2.53
N GLN A 119 36.30 -1.38 1.28
CA GLN A 119 35.31 -1.21 0.20
C GLN A 119 34.04 -2.04 0.45
N GLN A 120 34.16 -3.22 1.07
CA GLN A 120 33.02 -4.04 1.46
C GLN A 120 32.20 -3.39 2.58
N GLU A 121 32.88 -2.85 3.61
CA GLU A 121 32.25 -2.11 4.72
C GLU A 121 31.54 -0.84 4.20
N ASP A 122 32.22 -0.06 3.37
CA ASP A 122 31.66 1.15 2.73
C ASP A 122 30.41 0.83 1.91
N LEU A 123 30.41 -0.30 1.19
CA LEU A 123 29.25 -0.73 0.39
C LEU A 123 28.06 -1.08 1.28
N GLN A 124 28.29 -1.76 2.41
CA GLN A 124 27.24 -2.08 3.36
C GLN A 124 26.67 -0.83 4.03
N GLU A 125 27.53 0.12 4.43
CA GLU A 125 27.10 1.40 5.00
C GLU A 125 26.30 2.22 3.99
N LEU A 126 26.79 2.29 2.75
CA LEU A 126 26.10 2.96 1.64
C LEU A 126 24.71 2.36 1.40
N GLN A 127 24.59 1.03 1.42
CA GLN A 127 23.29 0.36 1.27
C GLN A 127 22.32 0.77 2.38
N ASN A 128 22.77 0.74 3.65
CA ASN A 128 21.94 1.11 4.79
C ASN A 128 21.51 2.58 4.73
N ARG A 129 22.43 3.48 4.38
CA ARG A 129 22.15 4.91 4.25
C ARG A 129 21.15 5.21 3.14
N LEU A 130 21.30 4.59 1.97
CA LEU A 130 20.37 4.78 0.85
C LEU A 130 18.98 4.24 1.18
N ALA A 131 18.88 3.11 1.88
CA ALA A 131 17.60 2.59 2.37
C ALA A 131 16.93 3.56 3.34
N ALA A 132 17.67 4.04 4.35
CA ALA A 132 17.15 4.99 5.32
C ALA A 132 16.72 6.33 4.67
N GLU A 133 17.44 6.80 3.65
CA GLU A 133 17.05 8.00 2.91
C GLU A 133 15.73 7.79 2.17
N LEU A 134 15.54 6.65 1.48
CA LEU A 134 14.29 6.34 0.78
C LEU A 134 13.11 6.21 1.74
N ASP A 135 13.32 5.58 2.91
CA ASP A 135 12.29 5.45 3.94
C ASP A 135 11.90 6.82 4.52
N SER A 136 12.90 7.68 4.81
CA SER A 136 12.66 9.04 5.31
C SER A 136 11.89 9.89 4.29
N GLU A 137 12.27 9.83 3.01
CA GLU A 137 11.56 10.57 1.96
C GLU A 137 10.12 10.06 1.78
N THR A 138 9.90 8.74 1.87
CA THR A 138 8.55 8.15 1.84
C THR A 138 7.70 8.61 3.04
N ALA A 139 8.29 8.69 4.23
CA ALA A 139 7.61 9.18 5.43
C ALA A 139 7.18 10.66 5.28
N LYS A 140 8.11 11.53 4.84
CA LYS A 140 7.82 12.96 4.57
C LYS A 140 6.70 13.14 3.55
N TYR A 141 6.69 12.30 2.51
CA TYR A 141 5.61 12.32 1.53
C TYR A 141 4.26 11.94 2.12
N ASN A 142 4.20 10.87 2.91
CA ASN A 142 2.98 10.42 3.55
C ASN A 142 2.43 11.49 4.50
N GLU A 143 3.29 12.18 5.23
CA GLU A 143 2.94 13.34 6.05
C GLU A 143 2.38 14.48 5.21
N ALA A 144 3.11 14.92 4.17
CA ALA A 144 2.67 15.99 3.29
C ALA A 144 1.35 15.68 2.55
N LEU A 145 1.12 14.42 2.15
CA LEU A 145 -0.14 13.98 1.56
C LEU A 145 -1.29 14.10 2.56
N ARG A 146 -1.09 13.63 3.80
CA ARG A 146 -2.09 13.70 4.87
C ARG A 146 -2.44 15.15 5.19
N ASP A 147 -1.44 16.00 5.35
CA ASP A 147 -1.63 17.42 5.63
C ASP A 147 -2.36 18.13 4.50
N SER A 148 -2.00 17.83 3.25
CA SER A 148 -2.65 18.37 2.07
C SER A 148 -4.15 18.00 2.04
N LEU A 149 -4.45 16.71 2.26
CA LEU A 149 -5.80 16.19 2.29
C LEU A 149 -6.61 16.79 3.45
N GLN A 150 -6.08 16.78 4.67
CA GLN A 150 -6.76 17.32 5.85
C GLN A 150 -7.02 18.83 5.72
N SER A 151 -6.03 19.59 5.25
CA SER A 151 -6.17 21.03 4.99
C SER A 151 -7.24 21.31 3.94
N PHE A 152 -7.33 20.47 2.90
CA PHE A 152 -8.38 20.57 1.90
C PHE A 152 -9.76 20.23 2.45
N LEU A 153 -9.91 19.06 3.08
CA LEU A 153 -11.18 18.61 3.62
C LEU A 153 -11.72 19.58 4.67
N LYS A 154 -10.87 20.20 5.51
CA LYS A 154 -11.29 21.21 6.49
C LYS A 154 -11.94 22.44 5.83
N ILE A 155 -11.48 22.86 4.65
CA ILE A 155 -12.05 23.99 3.92
C ILE A 155 -13.28 23.54 3.12
N TYR A 156 -13.14 22.45 2.37
CA TYR A 156 -14.20 21.85 1.55
C TYR A 156 -15.46 21.58 2.38
N ASN A 157 -15.28 21.06 3.60
CA ASN A 157 -16.37 20.66 4.45
C ASN A 157 -17.12 21.82 5.12
N LYS A 158 -16.57 23.05 5.14
CA LYS A 158 -17.28 24.24 5.66
C LYS A 158 -18.59 24.50 4.92
N THR A 159 -18.60 24.22 3.61
CA THR A 159 -19.78 24.38 2.74
C THR A 159 -20.52 23.07 2.57
N LYS A 160 -19.82 21.93 2.51
CA LYS A 160 -20.43 20.64 2.18
C LYS A 160 -21.09 19.93 3.37
N LYS A 161 -20.73 20.26 4.62
CA LYS A 161 -21.41 19.82 5.85
C LYS A 161 -21.49 18.29 6.03
N TYR A 162 -20.44 17.55 5.67
CA TYR A 162 -20.30 16.14 6.03
C TYR A 162 -19.93 16.01 7.51
N ASP A 163 -20.57 15.09 8.22
CA ASP A 163 -20.22 14.72 9.59
C ASP A 163 -19.06 13.73 9.62
N LEU A 164 -18.95 12.91 8.57
CA LEU A 164 -17.94 11.87 8.44
C LEU A 164 -17.45 11.75 6.99
N ILE A 165 -16.14 11.74 6.81
CA ILE A 165 -15.51 11.44 5.52
C ILE A 165 -14.54 10.27 5.73
N LEU A 166 -14.80 9.16 5.05
CA LEU A 166 -14.00 7.94 5.14
C LEU A 166 -12.97 7.88 4.01
N SER A 167 -11.76 7.42 4.32
CA SER A 167 -10.85 6.94 3.28
C SER A 167 -11.23 5.50 2.93
N LYS A 168 -11.42 5.18 1.65
CA LYS A 168 -11.53 3.80 1.19
C LYS A 168 -10.19 3.33 0.64
N ALA A 169 -9.61 2.33 1.29
CA ALA A 169 -8.35 1.70 0.95
C ALA A 169 -8.40 0.21 1.36
N GLY A 170 -8.16 -0.69 0.40
CA GLY A 170 -8.37 -2.12 0.61
C GLY A 170 -9.80 -2.43 1.03
N ASP A 171 -9.97 -3.32 2.01
CA ASP A 171 -11.28 -3.87 2.41
C ASP A 171 -11.94 -3.13 3.59
N ASN A 172 -11.44 -1.94 3.97
CA ASN A 172 -11.98 -1.19 5.11
C ASN A 172 -13.39 -0.62 4.86
N LEU A 173 -13.82 -0.55 3.61
CA LEU A 173 -15.17 -0.17 3.20
C LEU A 173 -15.66 -1.11 2.09
N LEU A 174 -16.39 -2.16 2.50
CA LEU A 174 -16.85 -3.23 1.59
C LEU A 174 -17.89 -2.76 0.57
N PHE A 175 -18.78 -1.86 1.00
CA PHE A 175 -19.84 -1.31 0.15
C PHE A 175 -20.23 0.09 0.60
N ALA A 176 -20.35 1.00 -0.35
CA ALA A 176 -20.97 2.30 -0.18
C ALA A 176 -21.62 2.71 -1.50
N ASP A 177 -22.81 3.30 -1.42
CA ASP A 177 -23.48 3.89 -2.58
C ASP A 177 -22.58 4.98 -3.19
N LYS A 178 -22.47 5.00 -4.52
CA LYS A 178 -21.65 5.96 -5.27
C LYS A 178 -22.05 7.41 -5.03
N LYS A 179 -23.28 7.69 -4.57
CA LYS A 179 -23.68 9.05 -4.17
C LYS A 179 -22.87 9.62 -2.99
N TYR A 180 -22.22 8.76 -2.20
CA TYR A 180 -21.35 9.16 -1.10
C TYR A 180 -19.89 9.34 -1.56
N ASP A 181 -19.56 9.02 -2.81
CA ASP A 181 -18.24 9.20 -3.38
C ASP A 181 -17.97 10.67 -3.69
N ILE A 182 -17.02 11.29 -2.98
CA ILE A 182 -16.57 12.67 -3.25
C ILE A 182 -15.18 12.71 -3.89
N THR A 183 -14.63 11.57 -4.31
CA THR A 183 -13.26 11.40 -4.78
C THR A 183 -12.86 12.41 -5.85
N ASN A 184 -13.70 12.59 -6.88
CA ASN A 184 -13.42 13.51 -7.97
C ASN A 184 -13.38 14.97 -7.50
N ASP A 185 -14.30 15.37 -6.61
CA ASP A 185 -14.33 16.73 -6.05
C ASP A 185 -13.06 17.02 -5.24
N VAL A 186 -12.61 16.03 -4.45
CA VAL A 186 -11.39 16.12 -3.66
C VAL A 186 -10.16 16.20 -4.55
N ILE A 187 -10.01 15.32 -5.54
CA ILE A 187 -8.89 15.33 -6.49
C ILE A 187 -8.82 16.66 -7.23
N ASN A 188 -9.95 17.14 -7.74
CA ASN A 188 -10.02 18.40 -8.47
C ASN A 188 -9.64 19.59 -7.56
N GLY A 189 -10.12 19.60 -6.32
CA GLY A 189 -9.81 20.64 -5.35
C GLY A 189 -8.34 20.65 -4.92
N LEU A 190 -7.76 19.46 -4.70
CA LEU A 190 -6.34 19.29 -4.39
C LEU A 190 -5.45 19.73 -5.56
N ASN A 191 -5.76 19.28 -6.78
CA ASN A 191 -5.02 19.65 -7.99
C ASN A 191 -5.05 21.16 -8.27
N LYS A 192 -6.18 21.84 -8.00
CA LYS A 192 -6.29 23.30 -8.13
C LYS A 192 -5.40 24.05 -7.13
N ARG A 193 -5.19 23.51 -5.93
CA ARG A 193 -4.33 24.09 -4.89
C ARG A 193 -2.86 23.75 -5.08
N TYR A 194 -2.59 22.63 -5.74
CA TYR A 194 -1.25 22.15 -5.96
C TYR A 194 -0.49 23.05 -6.91
N LYS A 195 0.65 23.58 -6.44
CA LYS A 195 1.63 24.24 -7.26
C LYS A 195 2.81 23.30 -7.36
N PRO A 196 3.13 22.76 -8.55
CA PRO A 196 4.29 21.91 -8.70
C PRO A 196 5.53 22.68 -8.20
N MET A 197 6.38 22.00 -7.42
CA MET A 197 7.73 22.52 -7.18
C MET A 197 8.33 22.80 -8.55
N LYS A 198 8.80 24.03 -8.77
CA LYS A 198 9.44 24.40 -10.03
C LYS A 198 10.46 23.30 -10.33
N LYS A 199 10.25 22.57 -11.43
CA LYS A 199 11.31 21.74 -12.01
C LYS A 199 12.46 22.71 -12.20
N ASP A 200 13.48 22.62 -11.34
CA ASP A 200 14.74 23.26 -11.62
C ASP A 200 15.09 22.79 -13.03
N LYS A 201 15.08 23.75 -13.96
CA LYS A 201 15.56 23.51 -15.30
C LYS A 201 17.02 23.17 -15.11
N GLU A 202 17.33 21.88 -15.04
CA GLU A 202 18.69 21.36 -15.20
C GLU A 202 19.24 22.05 -16.46
N LYS A 203 20.15 23.02 -16.24
CA LYS A 203 21.06 23.56 -17.25
C LYS A 203 22.24 22.61 -17.35
#